data_AF-A0AAT9G774-F1
#
_entry.id   AF-A0AAT9G774-F1
#
_cell.length_a   1.000
_cell.length_b   1.000
_cell.length_c   1.000
_cell.angle_alpha   90.00
_cell.angle_beta   90.00
_cell.angle_gamma   90.00
#
_symmetry.space_group_name_H-M   'P 1'
#
loop_
_entity.id
_entity.type
_entity.pdbx_description
1 polymer ?
#
loop_
_entity_poly.entity_id
_entity_poly.type
_entity_poly.pdbx_seq_one_letter_code
_entity_poly.pdbx_strand_id
1 'polypeptide(L)'
;MSSELEEHLKLSSSTINYQQIFKDELAKQDKDPSYKIDDIAIKEARKSLLRNYKDGTFQFEGIKVKAEELRKKFPEEFTKFSKLFNLLSRVENHKEFELQLQKISNDIGVKYDFLRILYQLHNPRQGESNKVENSDLEIRDIEEIISQLPKYKTSPKDDSVKLLGQILTEITLGRDQDGELRSKLTNEEINAFRELEKNQTEALAFYKAKYSNNFEVLQLIDAYGEVKEYYQKWREKDGRAIRDWADEQKVQGLSNVHEAIAVMDRANEHVTGGHCLRDTQILSVLAFLQTQKDQGRLCQISTGEGKTTIVSLLAVIKALQQEKVDVITSNPVLAAEGAKDKKDFYGLFGLTVSTNNIDPNDKGAFGPKDCYKTDVLYGCISNFQFDYLRDSFEGLKTRAGREFNSVILDEVDSMLIDNGGHIAKLSGPLPGMESLRYVYIKIWTELAKAEETLSNDYSSKLEKKAREIKDRDVSEEEAQLEYHQFQQELVKSTKETLKERVKASNPSKIELIPSHLQEYAKDKLDRWIDNAIYAKYSCHENKQYVIKQKDGETVVVPVDYANTGVTLKNTIWSHGLHQFVQLKHNLHLTSESLTSSFISNLGYIRKYDILN
;
A
#
# COMPACT_ATOMS: atom_id res chain seq x y z
N MET A 1 -12.64 -29.42 5.16
CA MET A 1 -12.02 -30.71 4.81
C MET A 1 -12.99 -31.88 4.96
N SER A 2 -13.76 -32.02 6.05
CA SER A 2 -14.80 -33.08 6.15
C SER A 2 -15.98 -32.85 5.20
N SER A 3 -16.55 -31.63 5.20
CA SER A 3 -17.74 -31.28 4.40
C SER A 3 -17.55 -31.35 2.87
N GLU A 4 -16.34 -31.14 2.38
CA GLU A 4 -16.05 -31.05 0.93
C GLU A 4 -15.56 -32.37 0.33
N LEU A 5 -14.86 -33.21 1.13
CA LEU A 5 -14.61 -34.61 0.75
C LEU A 5 -15.94 -35.39 0.71
N GLU A 6 -16.86 -35.06 1.64
CA GLU A 6 -18.26 -35.51 1.64
C GLU A 6 -18.99 -35.13 0.34
N GLU A 7 -18.81 -33.91 -0.16
CA GLU A 7 -19.48 -33.41 -1.37
C GLU A 7 -18.94 -34.08 -2.65
N HIS A 8 -17.62 -34.26 -2.76
CA HIS A 8 -17.00 -34.93 -3.90
C HIS A 8 -17.33 -36.43 -4.01
N LEU A 9 -17.51 -37.13 -2.88
CA LEU A 9 -17.96 -38.52 -2.85
C LEU A 9 -19.47 -38.65 -3.13
N LYS A 10 -20.27 -37.67 -2.69
CA LYS A 10 -21.73 -37.57 -3.00
C LYS A 10 -22.03 -37.28 -4.47
N LEU A 11 -21.17 -36.54 -5.18
CA LEU A 11 -21.36 -36.16 -6.59
C LEU A 11 -21.32 -37.34 -7.58
N SER A 12 -20.92 -38.54 -7.15
CA SER A 12 -20.97 -39.76 -7.97
C SER A 12 -22.34 -40.46 -8.02
N SER A 13 -23.34 -39.97 -7.27
CA SER A 13 -24.70 -40.54 -7.22
C SER A 13 -25.80 -39.46 -7.34
N SER A 14 -26.09 -39.07 -8.58
CA SER A 14 -27.35 -38.52 -9.14
C SER A 14 -28.12 -37.34 -8.46
N THR A 15 -28.06 -36.19 -9.16
CA THR A 15 -29.13 -35.26 -9.62
C THR A 15 -29.80 -34.22 -8.71
N ILE A 16 -29.54 -32.93 -9.00
CA ILE A 16 -30.56 -31.87 -9.25
C ILE A 16 -30.07 -30.97 -10.41
N ASN A 17 -30.94 -30.70 -11.39
CA ASN A 17 -30.66 -30.04 -12.67
C ASN A 17 -31.12 -28.57 -12.69
N TYR A 18 -30.19 -27.63 -12.56
CA TYR A 18 -30.44 -26.18 -12.63
C TYR A 18 -30.81 -25.67 -14.03
N GLN A 19 -30.62 -26.46 -15.10
CA GLN A 19 -31.00 -26.06 -16.47
C GLN A 19 -32.51 -26.15 -16.75
N GLN A 20 -33.28 -26.87 -15.92
CA GLN A 20 -34.73 -26.96 -16.09
C GLN A 20 -35.46 -25.73 -15.54
N ILE A 21 -34.97 -25.16 -14.43
CA ILE A 21 -35.48 -23.92 -13.82
C ILE A 21 -35.31 -22.74 -14.78
N PHE A 22 -34.18 -22.70 -15.50
CA PHE A 22 -33.88 -21.65 -16.47
C PHE A 22 -34.74 -21.76 -17.75
N LYS A 23 -35.10 -22.97 -18.16
CA LYS A 23 -36.01 -23.21 -19.30
C LYS A 23 -37.46 -22.83 -18.97
N ASP A 24 -37.88 -22.98 -17.71
CA ASP A 24 -39.24 -22.64 -17.27
C ASP A 24 -39.47 -21.12 -17.12
N GLU A 25 -38.42 -20.32 -16.89
CA GLU A 25 -38.50 -18.85 -16.92
C GLU A 25 -38.57 -18.28 -18.34
N LEU A 26 -37.79 -18.84 -19.27
CA LEU A 26 -37.85 -18.48 -20.70
C LEU A 26 -39.22 -18.78 -21.31
N ALA A 27 -39.89 -19.87 -20.89
CA ALA A 27 -41.22 -20.23 -21.35
C ALA A 27 -42.35 -19.26 -20.90
N LYS A 28 -42.08 -18.33 -19.96
CA LYS A 28 -43.04 -17.29 -19.55
C LYS A 28 -43.07 -16.09 -20.50
N GLN A 29 -42.02 -15.88 -21.29
CA GLN A 29 -41.95 -14.82 -22.31
C GLN A 29 -42.76 -15.16 -23.57
N ASP A 30 -42.99 -16.45 -23.85
CA ASP A 30 -43.73 -16.93 -25.03
C ASP A 30 -45.27 -16.98 -24.84
N LYS A 31 -45.80 -16.62 -23.66
CA LYS A 31 -47.25 -16.67 -23.38
C LYS A 31 -47.95 -15.30 -23.27
N ASP A 32 -47.22 -14.18 -23.31
CA ASP A 32 -47.81 -12.83 -23.33
C ASP A 32 -47.18 -11.95 -24.44
N PRO A 33 -47.85 -11.77 -25.58
CA PRO A 33 -47.36 -10.96 -26.70
C PRO A 33 -47.40 -9.44 -26.46
N SER A 34 -47.85 -8.96 -25.29
CA SER A 34 -48.08 -7.53 -25.03
C SER A 34 -46.92 -6.77 -24.37
N TYR A 35 -45.79 -7.42 -24.13
CA TYR A 35 -44.61 -6.76 -23.58
C TYR A 35 -43.77 -6.07 -24.67
N LYS A 36 -43.84 -4.73 -24.77
CA LYS A 36 -42.93 -3.90 -25.58
C LYS A 36 -42.61 -2.56 -24.92
N ILE A 37 -41.35 -2.14 -25.06
CA ILE A 37 -40.85 -0.79 -24.73
C ILE A 37 -40.83 0.03 -26.04
N ASP A 38 -41.36 1.25 -25.99
CA ASP A 38 -41.66 2.12 -27.14
C ASP A 38 -40.60 3.22 -27.34
N ASP A 39 -40.17 3.41 -28.60
CA ASP A 39 -38.95 4.13 -29.04
C ASP A 39 -39.26 5.40 -29.90
N ILE A 40 -40.53 5.78 -30.00
CA ILE A 40 -40.97 6.84 -30.93
C ILE A 40 -41.09 8.23 -30.27
N ALA A 41 -41.23 8.31 -28.93
CA ALA A 41 -41.24 9.58 -28.20
C ALA A 41 -39.87 10.29 -28.14
N ILE A 42 -38.77 9.57 -28.39
CA ILE A 42 -37.40 10.07 -28.27
C ILE A 42 -36.96 10.88 -29.50
N LYS A 43 -37.59 10.66 -30.66
CA LYS A 43 -37.16 11.27 -31.93
C LYS A 43 -37.65 12.71 -32.15
N GLU A 44 -38.77 13.11 -31.54
CA GLU A 44 -39.35 14.46 -31.74
C GLU A 44 -38.84 15.52 -30.75
N ALA A 45 -38.34 15.12 -29.59
CA ALA A 45 -37.73 16.05 -28.61
C ALA A 45 -36.37 16.61 -29.07
N ARG A 46 -35.73 15.98 -30.06
CA ARG A 46 -34.36 16.31 -30.51
C ARG A 46 -34.26 17.54 -31.42
N LYS A 47 -35.38 18.15 -31.83
CA LYS A 47 -35.41 19.20 -32.87
C LYS A 47 -35.62 20.64 -32.38
N SER A 48 -35.91 20.89 -31.09
CA SER A 48 -36.30 22.25 -30.64
C SER A 48 -35.38 22.94 -29.62
N LEU A 49 -34.18 22.42 -29.34
CA LEU A 49 -33.31 22.97 -28.28
C LEU A 49 -31.89 23.36 -28.75
N LEU A 50 -31.70 23.62 -30.04
CA LEU A 50 -30.43 24.12 -30.59
C LEU A 50 -30.59 25.53 -31.17
N ARG A 51 -30.69 26.53 -30.29
CA ARG A 51 -30.25 27.91 -30.60
C ARG A 51 -29.46 28.44 -29.41
N ASN A 52 -28.23 28.86 -29.70
CA ASN A 52 -27.26 29.56 -28.83
C ASN A 52 -26.09 28.76 -28.25
N TYR A 53 -25.55 27.79 -28.98
CA TYR A 53 -24.16 27.34 -28.77
C TYR A 53 -23.47 27.23 -30.12
N LYS A 54 -22.75 28.29 -30.54
CA LYS A 54 -21.92 28.20 -31.75
C LYS A 54 -20.50 28.75 -31.65
N ASP A 55 -20.17 29.65 -30.71
CA ASP A 55 -18.88 30.36 -30.81
C ASP A 55 -17.91 30.23 -29.61
N GLY A 56 -18.21 29.41 -28.57
CA GLY A 56 -17.25 29.13 -27.50
C GLY A 56 -16.78 30.34 -26.66
N THR A 57 -17.56 31.43 -26.65
CA THR A 57 -17.29 32.67 -25.91
C THR A 57 -18.22 32.81 -24.69
N PHE A 58 -17.67 33.20 -23.55
CA PHE A 58 -18.38 33.45 -22.29
C PHE A 58 -18.44 34.96 -22.00
N GLN A 59 -19.47 35.41 -21.28
CA GLN A 59 -19.53 36.78 -20.76
C GLN A 59 -18.94 36.79 -19.34
N PHE A 60 -17.83 37.51 -19.14
CA PHE A 60 -17.18 37.68 -17.84
C PHE A 60 -16.99 39.18 -17.59
N GLU A 61 -17.56 39.70 -16.50
CA GLU A 61 -17.53 41.13 -16.14
C GLU A 61 -17.98 42.09 -17.27
N GLY A 62 -18.99 41.66 -18.05
CA GLY A 62 -19.54 42.46 -19.15
C GLY A 62 -18.77 42.34 -20.48
N ILE A 63 -17.67 41.60 -20.52
CA ILE A 63 -16.81 41.43 -21.70
C ILE A 63 -16.95 40.00 -22.25
N LYS A 64 -17.03 39.84 -23.58
CA LYS A 64 -17.02 38.51 -24.23
C LYS A 64 -15.58 37.99 -24.33
N VAL A 65 -15.29 36.83 -23.74
CA VAL A 65 -13.94 36.22 -23.69
C VAL A 65 -14.01 34.78 -24.19
N LYS A 66 -12.99 34.30 -24.93
CA LYS A 66 -12.93 32.92 -25.43
C LYS A 66 -12.55 31.94 -24.32
N ALA A 67 -13.12 30.73 -24.36
CA ALA A 67 -12.88 29.65 -23.39
C ALA A 67 -11.39 29.34 -23.14
N GLU A 68 -10.60 29.33 -24.23
CA GLU A 68 -9.18 29.00 -24.22
C GLU A 68 -8.34 30.08 -23.53
N GLU A 69 -8.75 31.34 -23.63
CA GLU A 69 -8.07 32.47 -22.98
C GLU A 69 -8.31 32.45 -21.47
N LEU A 70 -9.52 32.10 -21.01
CA LEU A 70 -9.83 31.97 -19.59
C LEU A 70 -9.08 30.79 -18.93
N ARG A 71 -8.93 29.65 -19.62
CA ARG A 71 -8.16 28.52 -19.10
C ARG A 71 -6.66 28.81 -18.98
N LYS A 72 -6.09 29.58 -19.92
CA LYS A 72 -4.69 30.03 -19.83
C LYS A 72 -4.47 31.07 -18.73
N LYS A 73 -5.48 31.90 -18.45
CA LYS A 73 -5.39 32.99 -17.48
C LYS A 73 -5.57 32.52 -16.02
N PHE A 74 -6.29 31.42 -15.78
CA PHE A 74 -6.60 30.91 -14.44
C PHE A 74 -6.30 29.39 -14.24
N PRO A 75 -5.13 28.88 -14.63
CA PRO A 75 -4.85 27.43 -14.66
C PRO A 75 -4.82 26.78 -13.26
N GLU A 76 -4.40 27.53 -12.24
CA GLU A 76 -4.33 27.04 -10.85
C GLU A 76 -5.71 26.96 -10.21
N GLU A 77 -6.59 27.93 -10.50
CA GLU A 77 -7.98 27.94 -10.01
C GLU A 77 -8.77 26.77 -10.62
N PHE A 78 -8.57 26.47 -11.90
CA PHE A 78 -9.16 25.27 -12.53
C PHE A 78 -8.76 23.99 -11.81
N THR A 79 -7.47 23.86 -11.48
CA THR A 79 -6.92 22.68 -10.80
C THR A 79 -7.42 22.58 -9.36
N LYS A 80 -7.49 23.71 -8.64
CA LYS A 80 -8.02 23.80 -7.26
C LYS A 80 -9.49 23.37 -7.18
N PHE A 81 -10.32 23.81 -8.11
CA PHE A 81 -11.75 23.49 -8.10
C PHE A 81 -12.11 22.21 -8.84
N SER A 82 -11.17 21.53 -9.53
CA SER A 82 -11.46 20.30 -10.29
C SER A 82 -12.09 19.20 -9.44
N LYS A 83 -11.61 18.98 -8.20
CA LYS A 83 -12.21 17.99 -7.28
C LYS A 83 -13.63 18.36 -6.87
N LEU A 84 -13.87 19.63 -6.56
CA LEU A 84 -15.18 20.18 -6.22
C LEU A 84 -16.16 20.04 -7.39
N PHE A 85 -15.72 20.38 -8.59
CA PHE A 85 -16.52 20.31 -9.81
C PHE A 85 -16.83 18.87 -10.22
N ASN A 86 -15.89 17.93 -10.03
CA ASN A 86 -16.15 16.50 -10.20
C ASN A 86 -17.18 15.97 -9.20
N LEU A 87 -17.19 16.49 -7.96
CA LEU A 87 -18.20 16.13 -6.97
C LEU A 87 -19.58 16.70 -7.35
N LEU A 88 -19.64 17.98 -7.69
CA LEU A 88 -20.87 18.66 -8.07
C LEU A 88 -21.49 18.11 -9.37
N SER A 89 -20.68 17.55 -10.28
CA SER A 89 -21.17 16.88 -11.48
C SER A 89 -21.99 15.61 -11.21
N ARG A 90 -22.01 15.11 -9.98
CA ARG A 90 -22.79 13.95 -9.52
C ARG A 90 -24.16 14.34 -8.95
N VAL A 91 -24.49 15.64 -8.86
CA VAL A 91 -25.78 16.14 -8.34
C VAL A 91 -26.80 16.15 -9.48
N GLU A 92 -27.79 15.25 -9.43
CA GLU A 92 -28.73 14.99 -10.55
C GLU A 92 -29.75 16.12 -10.85
N ASN A 93 -29.88 17.13 -9.98
CA ASN A 93 -30.91 18.17 -10.13
C ASN A 93 -30.31 19.57 -10.36
N HIS A 94 -30.60 20.16 -11.53
CA HIS A 94 -30.05 21.45 -11.95
C HIS A 94 -30.42 22.62 -11.01
N LYS A 95 -31.58 22.55 -10.32
CA LYS A 95 -31.95 23.56 -9.31
C LYS A 95 -31.14 23.42 -8.03
N GLU A 96 -30.91 22.19 -7.59
CA GLU A 96 -30.12 21.85 -6.40
C GLU A 96 -28.65 22.23 -6.63
N PHE A 97 -28.10 21.90 -7.80
CA PHE A 97 -26.75 22.25 -8.22
C PHE A 97 -26.51 23.76 -8.15
N GLU A 98 -27.39 24.58 -8.71
CA GLU A 98 -27.23 26.04 -8.71
C GLU A 98 -27.33 26.62 -7.29
N LEU A 99 -28.20 26.06 -6.44
CA LEU A 99 -28.32 26.46 -5.04
C LEU A 99 -27.07 26.09 -4.22
N GLN A 100 -26.48 24.92 -4.48
CA GLN A 100 -25.25 24.48 -3.84
C GLN A 100 -24.03 25.28 -4.32
N LEU A 101 -23.96 25.61 -5.61
CA LEU A 101 -22.90 26.46 -6.15
C LEU A 101 -22.97 27.88 -5.58
N GLN A 102 -24.17 28.41 -5.34
CA GLN A 102 -24.37 29.69 -4.64
C GLN A 102 -23.97 29.63 -3.16
N LYS A 103 -24.29 28.53 -2.45
CA LYS A 103 -23.83 28.34 -1.07
C LYS A 103 -22.31 28.26 -0.99
N ILE A 104 -21.69 27.44 -1.84
CA ILE A 104 -20.23 27.35 -1.94
C ILE A 104 -19.63 28.72 -2.23
N SER A 105 -20.16 29.45 -3.22
CA SER A 105 -19.75 30.82 -3.54
C SER A 105 -19.75 31.75 -2.33
N ASN A 106 -20.80 31.70 -1.50
CA ASN A 106 -20.90 32.49 -0.27
C ASN A 106 -19.92 32.02 0.82
N ASP A 107 -19.68 30.71 0.92
CA ASP A 107 -18.83 30.11 1.95
C ASP A 107 -17.34 30.34 1.67
N ILE A 108 -16.92 30.25 0.40
CA ILE A 108 -15.52 30.46 -0.02
C ILE A 108 -15.24 31.91 -0.45
N GLY A 109 -16.25 32.77 -0.48
CA GLY A 109 -16.10 34.21 -0.83
C GLY A 109 -15.76 34.47 -2.30
N VAL A 110 -16.03 33.52 -3.20
CA VAL A 110 -15.77 33.65 -4.63
C VAL A 110 -17.08 33.97 -5.34
N LYS A 111 -17.11 34.95 -6.26
CA LYS A 111 -18.34 35.33 -6.98
C LYS A 111 -18.98 34.13 -7.69
N TYR A 112 -20.28 33.93 -7.49
CA TYR A 112 -21.03 32.80 -8.04
C TYR A 112 -20.89 32.68 -9.57
N ASP A 113 -20.99 33.80 -10.29
CA ASP A 113 -20.86 33.81 -11.75
C ASP A 113 -19.49 33.31 -12.22
N PHE A 114 -18.43 33.59 -11.46
CA PHE A 114 -17.08 33.12 -11.76
C PHE A 114 -16.94 31.60 -11.54
N LEU A 115 -17.44 31.10 -10.40
CA LEU A 115 -17.48 29.66 -10.10
C LEU A 115 -18.29 28.88 -11.14
N ARG A 116 -19.42 29.43 -11.58
CA ARG A 116 -20.29 28.84 -12.60
C ARG A 116 -19.59 28.74 -13.95
N ILE A 117 -18.87 29.79 -14.35
CA ILE A 117 -18.07 29.79 -15.58
C ILE A 117 -16.92 28.77 -15.49
N LEU A 118 -16.21 28.70 -14.35
CA LEU A 118 -15.15 27.72 -14.13
C LEU A 118 -15.67 26.27 -14.18
N TYR A 119 -16.84 25.99 -13.60
CA TYR A 119 -17.47 24.68 -13.69
C TYR A 119 -17.83 24.30 -15.14
N GLN A 120 -18.50 25.20 -15.87
CA GLN A 120 -18.86 24.99 -17.28
C GLN A 120 -17.63 24.80 -18.18
N LEU A 121 -16.54 25.50 -17.88
CA LEU A 121 -15.26 25.33 -18.56
C LEU A 121 -14.53 24.05 -18.18
N HIS A 122 -14.73 23.50 -16.97
CA HIS A 122 -14.15 22.23 -16.57
C HIS A 122 -14.89 21.03 -17.19
N ASN A 123 -16.22 21.12 -17.29
CA ASN A 123 -17.09 20.09 -17.87
C ASN A 123 -17.81 20.60 -19.14
N PRO A 124 -17.10 20.73 -20.28
CA PRO A 124 -17.63 21.36 -21.50
C PRO A 124 -18.73 20.56 -22.24
N ARG A 125 -19.21 19.45 -21.67
CA ARG A 125 -20.18 18.53 -22.29
C ARG A 125 -21.34 18.16 -21.35
N GLN A 126 -22.01 19.14 -20.76
CA GLN A 126 -23.32 18.90 -20.16
C GLN A 126 -24.38 19.80 -20.79
N GLY A 127 -24.58 19.59 -22.09
CA GLY A 127 -25.90 19.48 -22.66
C GLY A 127 -26.00 18.05 -23.20
N GLU A 128 -26.97 17.28 -22.73
CA GLU A 128 -27.14 15.83 -22.91
C GLU A 128 -26.45 14.95 -21.85
N SER A 129 -27.32 14.26 -21.12
CA SER A 129 -27.13 13.33 -20.01
C SER A 129 -26.18 12.17 -20.32
N ASN A 130 -25.32 11.83 -19.36
CA ASN A 130 -24.87 10.45 -19.18
C ASN A 130 -25.09 10.05 -17.72
N LYS A 131 -26.03 9.12 -17.53
CA LYS A 131 -26.28 8.37 -16.31
C LYS A 131 -25.05 7.53 -15.98
N VAL A 132 -24.55 7.63 -14.76
CA VAL A 132 -23.73 6.59 -14.12
C VAL A 132 -24.51 6.16 -12.87
N GLU A 133 -24.70 4.86 -12.75
CA GLU A 133 -25.53 4.20 -11.73
C GLU A 133 -25.01 4.40 -10.30
N ASN A 134 -25.96 4.72 -9.41
CA ASN A 134 -26.06 4.52 -7.96
C ASN A 134 -24.79 4.59 -7.07
N SER A 135 -24.72 5.70 -6.34
CA SER A 135 -24.58 5.66 -4.88
C SER A 135 -25.35 6.84 -4.31
N ASP A 136 -26.46 6.58 -3.60
CA ASP A 136 -27.20 7.61 -2.86
C ASP A 136 -26.27 8.20 -1.80
N LEU A 137 -25.78 9.41 -2.04
CA LEU A 137 -25.15 10.26 -1.01
C LEU A 137 -26.29 10.98 -0.30
N GLU A 138 -26.55 10.60 0.95
CA GLU A 138 -27.52 11.32 1.77
C GLU A 138 -26.95 12.69 2.13
N ILE A 139 -27.82 13.71 2.30
CA ILE A 139 -27.43 15.10 2.59
C ILE A 139 -26.47 15.22 3.79
N ARG A 140 -26.49 14.26 4.73
CA ARG A 140 -25.56 14.16 5.85
C ARG A 140 -24.10 13.96 5.42
N ASP A 141 -23.84 13.23 4.33
CA ASP A 141 -22.48 12.97 3.83
C ASP A 141 -21.83 14.25 3.29
N ILE A 142 -22.63 15.18 2.76
CA ILE A 142 -22.15 16.46 2.24
C ILE A 142 -21.87 17.44 3.39
N GLU A 143 -22.72 17.48 4.42
CA GLU A 143 -22.50 18.31 5.61
C GLU A 143 -21.26 17.86 6.40
N GLU A 144 -21.03 16.54 6.49
CA GLU A 144 -19.85 15.97 7.13
C GLU A 144 -18.56 16.29 6.35
N ILE A 145 -18.57 16.19 5.02
CA ILE A 145 -17.43 16.55 4.17
C ILE A 145 -17.17 18.07 4.20
N ILE A 146 -18.21 18.92 4.18
CA ILE A 146 -18.06 20.39 4.31
C ILE A 146 -17.52 20.77 5.69
N SER A 147 -17.86 20.01 6.74
CA SER A 147 -17.28 20.20 8.08
C SER A 147 -15.79 19.83 8.16
N GLN A 148 -15.33 18.93 7.26
CA GLN A 148 -13.93 18.50 7.14
C GLN A 148 -13.13 19.32 6.12
N LEU A 149 -13.77 20.15 5.29
CA LEU A 149 -13.07 21.10 4.43
C LEU A 149 -12.46 22.22 5.28
N PRO A 150 -11.19 22.57 5.07
CA PRO A 150 -10.54 23.61 5.85
C PRO A 150 -11.22 24.97 5.60
N LYS A 151 -11.85 25.53 6.65
CA LYS A 151 -12.46 26.86 6.62
C LYS A 151 -11.37 27.92 6.75
N TYR A 152 -10.91 28.47 5.64
CA TYR A 152 -10.04 29.65 5.66
C TYR A 152 -10.81 30.89 5.22
N LYS A 153 -11.26 31.68 6.21
CA LYS A 153 -11.75 33.06 5.97
C LYS A 153 -10.65 34.13 6.11
N THR A 154 -9.41 33.73 6.39
CA THR A 154 -8.25 34.62 6.48
C THR A 154 -6.96 33.86 6.17
N SER A 155 -5.97 34.59 5.64
CA SER A 155 -4.56 34.16 5.55
C SER A 155 -4.11 33.45 6.83
N PRO A 156 -3.26 32.41 6.77
CA PRO A 156 -2.71 31.76 7.96
C PRO A 156 -1.70 32.69 8.64
N LYS A 157 -2.24 33.70 9.33
CA LYS A 157 -1.71 34.19 10.59
C LYS A 157 -2.66 33.63 11.63
N ASP A 158 -2.17 32.69 12.46
CA ASP A 158 -2.64 32.35 13.82
C ASP A 158 -2.83 30.85 14.18
N ASP A 159 -2.65 29.88 13.28
CA ASP A 159 -2.75 28.46 13.68
C ASP A 159 -1.39 27.74 13.87
N SER A 160 -0.27 28.41 13.61
CA SER A 160 1.08 27.91 13.94
C SER A 160 1.48 28.12 15.42
N VAL A 161 0.64 28.81 16.21
CA VAL A 161 0.96 29.41 17.53
C VAL A 161 0.60 28.48 18.71
N LYS A 162 0.49 27.16 18.49
CA LYS A 162 0.08 26.21 19.54
C LYS A 162 1.20 25.29 20.05
N LEU A 163 2.33 25.20 19.34
CA LEU A 163 3.03 23.93 19.30
C LEU A 163 4.37 23.90 20.06
N LEU A 164 5.10 25.00 20.21
CA LEU A 164 6.35 25.01 20.98
C LEU A 164 6.12 24.61 22.44
N GLY A 165 5.05 25.13 23.07
CA GLY A 165 4.62 24.73 24.40
C GLY A 165 4.16 23.27 24.49
N GLN A 166 3.45 22.75 23.50
CA GLN A 166 2.98 21.36 23.47
C GLN A 166 4.10 20.35 23.21
N ILE A 167 5.01 20.63 22.27
CA ILE A 167 6.20 19.82 21.95
C ILE A 167 7.15 19.75 23.15
N LEU A 168 7.39 20.88 23.83
CA LEU A 168 8.20 20.92 25.04
C LEU A 168 7.50 20.26 26.24
N THR A 169 6.17 20.08 26.19
CA THR A 169 5.43 19.32 27.20
C THR A 169 5.52 17.82 26.94
N GLU A 170 5.49 17.38 25.66
CA GLU A 170 5.65 15.98 25.26
C GLU A 170 7.09 15.45 25.43
N ILE A 171 8.11 16.30 25.30
CA ILE A 171 9.51 15.95 25.62
C ILE A 171 9.70 15.81 27.15
N THR A 172 8.76 16.30 27.98
CA THR A 172 8.76 16.14 29.44
C THR A 172 7.51 15.41 29.95
N LEU A 173 7.19 14.25 29.41
CA LEU A 173 6.19 13.37 30.02
C LEU A 173 6.76 12.76 31.31
N GLY A 174 6.31 13.28 32.45
CA GLY A 174 6.46 12.65 33.75
C GLY A 174 5.10 12.14 34.25
N ARG A 175 5.08 10.94 34.83
CA ARG A 175 3.89 10.41 35.52
C ARG A 175 3.63 11.22 36.79
N ASP A 176 2.36 11.49 37.09
CA ASP A 176 1.98 12.00 38.41
C ASP A 176 2.08 10.89 39.48
N GLN A 177 1.74 11.22 40.73
CA GLN A 177 1.82 10.27 41.86
C GLN A 177 0.87 9.07 41.71
N ASP A 178 -0.11 9.16 40.81
CA ASP A 178 -1.13 8.14 40.55
C ASP A 178 -0.87 7.36 39.24
N GLY A 179 0.17 7.72 38.49
CA GLY A 179 0.62 7.01 37.29
C GLY A 179 -0.07 7.43 35.98
N GLU A 180 -0.87 8.50 35.98
CA GLU A 180 -1.51 9.01 34.76
C GLU A 180 -0.58 9.97 33.97
N LEU A 181 -0.69 9.90 32.64
CA LEU A 181 -0.05 10.83 31.72
C LEU A 181 -0.89 12.10 31.58
N ARG A 182 -0.45 13.22 32.18
CA ARG A 182 -1.14 14.52 32.08
C ARG A 182 -0.17 15.65 31.72
N SER A 183 -0.66 16.64 30.96
CA SER A 183 0.06 17.88 30.66
C SER A 183 0.12 18.78 31.90
N LYS A 184 1.30 19.30 32.26
CA LYS A 184 1.51 20.14 33.46
C LYS A 184 1.14 21.63 33.31
N LEU A 185 0.49 22.07 32.23
CA LEU A 185 0.29 23.50 31.96
C LEU A 185 -1.20 23.91 31.96
N THR A 186 -1.47 25.06 32.56
CA THR A 186 -2.77 25.73 32.68
C THR A 186 -3.09 26.61 31.46
N ASN A 187 -4.37 26.94 31.25
CA ASN A 187 -4.82 27.81 30.15
C ASN A 187 -4.25 29.25 30.22
N GLU A 188 -3.88 29.73 31.41
CA GLU A 188 -3.22 31.03 31.59
C GLU A 188 -1.78 31.00 31.09
N GLU A 189 -1.05 29.91 31.33
CA GLU A 189 0.29 29.70 30.78
C GLU A 189 0.24 29.62 29.25
N ILE A 190 -0.75 28.91 28.69
CA ILE A 190 -0.99 28.80 27.23
C ILE A 190 -1.22 30.17 26.57
N ASN A 191 -1.90 31.11 27.24
CA ASN A 191 -2.12 32.45 26.69
C ASN A 191 -0.88 33.36 26.82
N ALA A 192 -0.09 33.22 27.89
CA ALA A 192 1.21 33.92 28.01
C ALA A 192 2.20 33.46 26.92
N PHE A 193 2.14 32.19 26.51
CA PHE A 193 2.94 31.65 25.39
C PHE A 193 2.66 32.34 24.03
N ARG A 194 1.42 32.75 23.77
CA ARG A 194 1.01 33.37 22.50
C ARG A 194 1.53 34.80 22.31
N GLU A 195 1.74 35.53 23.40
CA GLU A 195 2.31 36.89 23.35
C GLU A 195 3.82 36.86 23.13
N LEU A 196 4.51 35.87 23.73
CA LEU A 196 5.97 35.69 23.61
C LEU A 196 6.41 35.32 22.18
N GLU A 197 5.62 34.56 21.43
CA GLU A 197 5.97 34.16 20.04
C GLU A 197 6.02 35.32 19.03
N LYS A 198 5.48 36.50 19.35
CA LYS A 198 5.64 37.70 18.51
C LYS A 198 7.04 38.32 18.64
N ASN A 199 7.75 38.05 19.73
CA ASN A 199 9.12 38.48 19.95
C ASN A 199 10.00 37.25 20.27
N GLN A 200 10.61 36.70 19.23
CA GLN A 200 11.41 35.48 19.30
C GLN A 200 12.47 35.50 20.43
N THR A 201 13.06 36.65 20.71
CA THR A 201 14.04 36.85 21.79
C THR A 201 13.42 36.62 23.16
N GLU A 202 12.21 37.14 23.39
CA GLU A 202 11.49 37.01 24.66
C GLU A 202 10.98 35.57 24.85
N ALA A 203 10.48 34.93 23.79
CA ALA A 203 10.10 33.51 23.81
C ALA A 203 11.28 32.61 24.20
N LEU A 204 12.44 32.77 23.55
CA LEU A 204 13.64 31.98 23.86
C LEU A 204 14.08 32.20 25.32
N ALA A 205 14.07 33.44 25.80
CA ALA A 205 14.40 33.75 27.19
C ALA A 205 13.43 33.09 28.19
N PHE A 206 12.13 33.13 27.90
CA PHE A 206 11.12 32.47 28.72
C PHE A 206 11.34 30.95 28.78
N TYR A 207 11.54 30.29 27.63
CA TYR A 207 11.73 28.84 27.60
C TYR A 207 13.03 28.41 28.27
N LYS A 208 14.12 29.19 28.13
CA LYS A 208 15.36 28.96 28.88
C LYS A 208 15.15 29.04 30.38
N ALA A 209 14.37 30.02 30.86
CA ALA A 209 14.05 30.13 32.28
C ALA A 209 13.20 28.95 32.77
N LYS A 210 12.16 28.58 32.01
CA LYS A 210 11.25 27.48 32.34
C LYS A 210 11.96 26.12 32.40
N TYR A 211 12.85 25.84 31.46
CA TYR A 211 13.59 24.57 31.36
C TYR A 211 15.02 24.68 31.87
N SER A 212 15.30 25.63 32.77
CA SER A 212 16.63 25.89 33.34
C SER A 212 17.33 24.65 33.93
N ASN A 213 16.56 23.64 34.34
CA ASN A 213 17.10 22.38 34.91
C ASN A 213 17.25 21.24 33.89
N ASN A 214 16.88 21.43 32.61
CA ASN A 214 16.97 20.39 31.57
C ASN A 214 17.99 20.81 30.50
N PHE A 215 19.20 20.29 30.63
CA PHE A 215 20.33 20.64 29.78
C PHE A 215 20.10 20.32 28.28
N GLU A 216 19.53 19.16 27.96
CA GLU A 216 19.26 18.76 26.57
C GLU A 216 18.25 19.71 25.90
N VAL A 217 17.21 20.09 26.64
CA VAL A 217 16.20 21.04 26.16
C VAL A 217 16.80 22.43 25.96
N LEU A 218 17.67 22.88 26.86
CA LEU A 218 18.38 24.15 26.69
C LEU A 218 19.26 24.15 25.42
N GLN A 219 19.98 23.06 25.16
CA GLN A 219 20.76 22.90 23.94
C GLN A 219 19.90 22.94 22.68
N LEU A 220 18.71 22.32 22.69
CA LEU A 220 17.77 22.42 21.57
C LEU A 220 17.26 23.84 21.36
N ILE A 221 16.94 24.55 22.45
CA ILE A 221 16.47 25.94 22.40
C ILE A 221 17.56 26.85 21.81
N ASP A 222 18.82 26.67 22.22
CA ASP A 222 19.95 27.41 21.69
C ASP A 222 20.16 27.13 20.20
N ALA A 223 20.21 25.85 19.82
CA ALA A 223 20.36 25.43 18.42
C ALA A 223 19.23 25.96 17.52
N TYR A 224 17.99 25.94 18.02
CA TYR A 224 16.83 26.51 17.32
C TYR A 224 16.97 28.02 17.11
N GLY A 225 17.43 28.75 18.14
CA GLY A 225 17.73 30.18 18.03
C GLY A 225 18.76 30.46 16.92
N GLU A 226 19.86 29.71 16.91
CA GLU A 226 20.90 29.82 15.89
C GLU A 226 20.36 29.57 14.47
N VAL A 227 19.57 28.51 14.27
CA VAL A 227 18.95 28.21 12.96
C VAL A 227 18.16 29.42 12.45
N LYS A 228 17.34 30.03 13.30
CA LYS A 228 16.52 31.17 12.91
C LYS A 228 17.35 32.43 12.63
N GLU A 229 18.45 32.64 13.34
CA GLU A 229 19.39 33.73 13.04
C GLU A 229 20.07 33.52 11.67
N TYR A 230 20.50 32.30 11.35
CA TYR A 230 21.02 31.98 10.02
C TYR A 230 19.96 32.16 8.94
N TYR A 231 18.70 31.81 9.22
CA TYR A 231 17.62 31.98 8.27
C TYR A 231 17.43 33.44 7.86
N GLN A 232 17.56 34.39 8.78
CA GLN A 232 17.49 35.82 8.42
C GLN A 232 18.58 36.23 7.41
N LYS A 233 19.77 35.62 7.47
CA LYS A 233 20.86 35.85 6.51
C LYS A 233 20.57 35.23 5.14
N TRP A 234 19.80 34.14 5.13
CA TRP A 234 19.45 33.36 3.94
C TRP A 234 18.12 33.75 3.28
N ARG A 235 17.29 34.55 3.96
CA ARG A 235 15.93 34.93 3.53
C ARG A 235 15.85 35.52 2.12
N GLU A 236 16.82 36.33 1.72
CA GLU A 236 16.84 36.99 0.40
C GLU A 236 17.67 36.23 -0.64
N LYS A 237 18.23 35.08 -0.29
CA LYS A 237 19.10 34.28 -1.18
C LYS A 237 18.26 33.45 -2.16
N ASP A 238 18.75 33.28 -3.37
CA ASP A 238 18.09 32.51 -4.43
C ASP A 238 18.57 31.05 -4.48
N GLY A 239 17.99 30.26 -5.39
CA GLY A 239 18.39 28.86 -5.59
C GLY A 239 19.84 28.67 -6.04
N ARG A 240 20.46 29.68 -6.68
CA ARG A 240 21.87 29.61 -7.08
C ARG A 240 22.77 29.74 -5.86
N ALA A 241 22.49 30.68 -4.96
CA ALA A 241 23.22 30.79 -3.71
C ALA A 241 23.14 29.51 -2.85
N ILE A 242 21.98 28.83 -2.85
CA ILE A 242 21.82 27.51 -2.19
C ILE A 242 22.74 26.46 -2.83
N ARG A 243 22.79 26.41 -4.17
CA ARG A 243 23.67 25.49 -4.90
C ARG A 243 25.14 25.76 -4.58
N ASP A 244 25.57 27.01 -4.69
CA ASP A 244 26.96 27.39 -4.49
C ASP A 244 27.41 27.02 -3.07
N TRP A 245 26.59 27.30 -2.06
CA TRP A 245 26.86 26.87 -0.67
C TRP A 245 26.91 25.34 -0.53
N ALA A 246 25.98 24.62 -1.15
CA ALA A 246 25.96 23.16 -1.07
C ALA A 246 27.23 22.54 -1.69
N ASP A 247 27.69 23.09 -2.82
CA ASP A 247 28.90 22.63 -3.49
C ASP A 247 30.16 22.96 -2.68
N GLU A 248 30.20 24.09 -1.98
CA GLU A 248 31.25 24.40 -1.00
C GLU A 248 31.25 23.41 0.18
N GLN A 249 30.09 23.09 0.75
CA GLN A 249 29.98 22.16 1.88
C GLN A 249 30.40 20.74 1.50
N LYS A 250 30.12 20.29 0.27
CA LYS A 250 30.58 18.96 -0.21
C LYS A 250 32.11 18.86 -0.25
N VAL A 251 32.81 19.97 -0.51
CA VAL A 251 34.29 19.99 -0.58
C VAL A 251 34.90 20.13 0.81
N GLN A 252 34.35 21.02 1.63
CA GLN A 252 34.92 21.35 2.95
C GLN A 252 34.44 20.42 4.07
N GLY A 253 33.38 19.66 3.83
CA GLY A 253 32.64 18.93 4.84
C GLY A 253 31.65 19.85 5.56
N LEU A 254 30.47 19.30 5.90
CA LEU A 254 29.42 20.06 6.58
C LEU A 254 29.89 20.47 8.00
N SER A 255 30.18 21.75 8.18
CA SER A 255 30.77 22.28 9.42
C SER A 255 29.73 22.86 10.39
N ASN A 256 28.64 23.45 9.86
CA ASN A 256 27.60 24.06 10.67
C ASN A 256 26.21 23.54 10.27
N VAL A 257 25.66 22.66 11.11
CA VAL A 257 24.35 22.04 10.85
C VAL A 257 23.20 23.03 11.06
N HIS A 258 23.36 24.05 11.92
CA HIS A 258 22.33 25.07 12.15
C HIS A 258 22.16 25.94 10.90
N GLU A 259 23.26 26.34 10.27
CA GLU A 259 23.22 27.02 8.97
C GLU A 259 22.60 26.10 7.91
N ALA A 260 22.97 24.83 7.86
CA ALA A 260 22.41 23.87 6.92
C ALA A 260 20.88 23.81 6.97
N ILE A 261 20.31 23.74 8.18
CA ILE A 261 18.86 23.73 8.36
C ILE A 261 18.23 25.03 7.87
N ALA A 262 18.86 26.18 8.10
CA ALA A 262 18.40 27.46 7.58
C ALA A 262 18.43 27.55 6.05
N VAL A 263 19.50 27.03 5.41
CA VAL A 263 19.59 26.96 3.94
C VAL A 263 18.51 26.03 3.39
N MET A 264 18.26 24.91 4.06
CA MET A 264 17.20 23.98 3.69
C MET A 264 15.79 24.55 3.89
N ASP A 265 15.56 25.37 4.91
CA ASP A 265 14.31 26.09 5.08
C ASP A 265 14.07 27.04 3.89
N ARG A 266 15.11 27.80 3.51
CA ARG A 266 15.04 28.67 2.33
C ARG A 266 14.82 27.88 1.04
N ALA A 267 15.46 26.72 0.89
CA ALA A 267 15.23 25.83 -0.25
C ALA A 267 13.80 25.29 -0.28
N ASN A 268 13.23 24.94 0.88
CA ASN A 268 11.84 24.50 1.02
C ASN A 268 10.88 25.62 0.58
N GLU A 269 11.14 26.86 1.00
CA GLU A 269 10.35 28.02 0.58
C GLU A 269 10.31 28.18 -0.95
N HIS A 270 11.45 28.02 -1.62
CA HIS A 270 11.53 28.10 -3.09
C HIS A 270 10.72 27.02 -3.80
N VAL A 271 10.80 25.76 -3.35
CA VAL A 271 10.13 24.64 -4.04
C VAL A 271 8.65 24.50 -3.71
N THR A 272 8.21 25.07 -2.58
CA THR A 272 6.81 24.99 -2.12
C THR A 272 6.00 26.25 -2.45
N GLY A 273 6.61 27.27 -3.07
CA GLY A 273 5.93 28.51 -3.41
C GLY A 273 5.72 29.45 -2.22
N GLY A 274 6.65 29.46 -1.26
CA GLY A 274 6.65 30.39 -0.13
C GLY A 274 6.42 29.76 1.24
N HIS A 275 6.33 28.44 1.36
CA HIS A 275 6.14 27.80 2.67
C HIS A 275 7.49 27.54 3.35
N CYS A 276 7.70 28.15 4.51
CA CYS A 276 8.84 27.83 5.38
C CYS A 276 8.57 26.55 6.18
N LEU A 277 9.63 25.97 6.71
CA LEU A 277 9.56 24.86 7.65
C LEU A 277 8.81 25.28 8.90
N ARG A 278 7.98 24.36 9.41
CA ARG A 278 7.35 24.53 10.72
C ARG A 278 8.42 24.40 11.79
N ASP A 279 8.24 25.10 12.90
CA ASP A 279 9.17 25.03 14.04
C ASP A 279 9.29 23.59 14.56
N THR A 280 8.22 22.81 14.47
CA THR A 280 8.18 21.38 14.82
C THR A 280 9.11 20.54 13.97
N GLN A 281 9.21 20.85 12.68
CA GLN A 281 10.07 20.15 11.73
C GLN A 281 11.54 20.48 12.01
N ILE A 282 11.84 21.77 12.27
CA ILE A 282 13.19 22.22 12.65
C ILE A 282 13.63 21.54 13.95
N LEU A 283 12.79 21.57 14.98
CA LEU A 283 13.07 20.93 16.28
C LEU A 283 13.23 19.42 16.14
N SER A 284 12.42 18.77 15.30
CA SER A 284 12.54 17.32 15.05
C SER A 284 13.90 17.00 14.43
N VAL A 285 14.33 17.75 13.42
CA VAL A 285 15.65 17.57 12.79
C VAL A 285 16.77 17.81 13.80
N LEU A 286 16.72 18.89 14.57
CA LEU A 286 17.69 19.15 15.64
C LEU A 286 17.74 18.02 16.67
N ALA A 287 16.57 17.49 17.06
CA ALA A 287 16.49 16.38 17.99
C ALA A 287 17.11 15.09 17.41
N PHE A 288 16.93 14.80 16.11
CA PHE A 288 17.62 13.70 15.44
C PHE A 288 19.14 13.88 15.42
N LEU A 289 19.62 15.11 15.24
CA LEU A 289 21.05 15.41 15.15
C LEU A 289 21.77 15.41 16.50
N GLN A 290 21.03 15.57 17.61
CA GLN A 290 21.56 15.47 18.97
C GLN A 290 21.76 14.01 19.45
N THR A 291 22.00 13.09 18.54
CA THR A 291 22.41 11.72 18.88
C THR A 291 23.83 11.69 19.42
N GLN A 292 24.05 10.89 20.48
CA GLN A 292 25.40 10.51 20.87
C GLN A 292 26.06 9.76 19.72
N LYS A 293 27.39 9.84 19.63
CA LYS A 293 28.17 9.09 18.64
C LYS A 293 27.79 7.60 18.73
N ASP A 294 27.46 7.01 17.59
CA ASP A 294 27.07 5.59 17.43
C ASP A 294 25.68 5.18 17.96
N GLN A 295 24.74 6.12 18.16
CA GLN A 295 23.34 5.82 18.49
C GLN A 295 22.35 6.48 17.52
N GLY A 296 21.28 5.75 17.20
CA GLY A 296 20.12 6.30 16.47
C GLY A 296 19.06 6.90 17.39
N ARG A 297 18.12 7.65 16.81
CA ARG A 297 16.94 8.14 17.53
C ARG A 297 15.66 7.66 16.87
N LEU A 298 14.66 7.37 17.69
CA LEU A 298 13.30 7.13 17.23
C LEU A 298 12.47 8.35 17.61
N CYS A 299 11.95 9.06 16.60
CA CYS A 299 11.06 10.19 16.82
C CYS A 299 9.64 9.84 16.36
N GLN A 300 8.69 10.01 17.27
CA GLN A 300 7.26 9.92 16.94
C GLN A 300 6.81 11.25 16.34
N ILE A 301 6.47 11.22 15.05
CA ILE A 301 5.97 12.39 14.31
C ILE A 301 4.55 12.06 13.87
N SER A 302 3.59 12.84 14.34
CA SER A 302 2.18 12.67 13.99
C SER A 302 1.93 12.85 12.48
N THR A 303 0.97 12.10 11.94
CA THR A 303 0.55 12.23 10.54
C THR A 303 0.10 13.66 10.24
N GLY A 304 0.59 14.23 9.13
CA GLY A 304 0.30 15.63 8.76
C GLY A 304 1.31 16.67 9.26
N GLU A 305 2.25 16.30 10.13
CA GLU A 305 3.35 17.19 10.58
C GLU A 305 4.45 17.40 9.52
N GLY A 306 4.38 16.67 8.40
CA GLY A 306 5.34 16.78 7.30
C GLY A 306 6.59 15.90 7.49
N LYS A 307 6.38 14.64 7.89
CA LYS A 307 7.43 13.62 8.04
C LYS A 307 8.32 13.50 6.79
N THR A 308 7.73 13.53 5.59
CA THR A 308 8.47 13.50 4.32
C THR A 308 9.47 14.65 4.20
N THR A 309 9.12 15.84 4.69
CA THR A 309 10.02 16.99 4.72
C THR A 309 11.15 16.76 5.72
N ILE A 310 10.84 16.32 6.94
CA ILE A 310 11.86 16.01 7.97
C ILE A 310 12.88 14.98 7.44
N VAL A 311 12.40 13.89 6.82
CA VAL A 311 13.25 12.87 6.18
C VAL A 311 14.16 13.47 5.12
N SER A 312 13.64 14.38 4.28
CA SER A 312 14.46 15.03 3.25
C SER A 312 15.53 15.96 3.80
N LEU A 313 15.27 16.64 4.92
CA LEU A 313 16.25 17.49 5.59
C LEU A 313 17.41 16.65 6.14
N LEU A 314 17.08 15.53 6.82
CA LEU A 314 18.08 14.60 7.32
C LEU A 314 18.91 13.97 6.19
N ALA A 315 18.25 13.59 5.09
CA ALA A 315 18.93 13.03 3.92
C ALA A 315 19.90 14.03 3.27
N VAL A 316 19.53 15.31 3.14
CA VAL A 316 20.44 16.35 2.64
C VAL A 316 21.65 16.50 3.55
N ILE A 317 21.46 16.57 4.87
CA ILE A 317 22.58 16.70 5.82
C ILE A 317 23.58 15.56 5.65
N LYS A 318 23.11 14.31 5.64
CA LYS A 318 23.97 13.13 5.47
C LYS A 318 24.63 13.08 4.09
N ALA A 319 23.89 13.44 3.03
CA ALA A 319 24.45 13.49 1.69
C ALA A 319 25.53 14.57 1.52
N LEU A 320 25.39 15.73 2.19
CA LEU A 320 26.43 16.78 2.23
C LEU A 320 27.65 16.35 3.03
N GLN A 321 27.51 15.37 3.94
CA GLN A 321 28.61 14.68 4.62
C GLN A 321 29.25 13.58 3.75
N GLN A 322 28.95 13.56 2.44
CA GLN A 322 29.43 12.57 1.45
C GLN A 322 28.94 11.14 1.72
N GLU A 323 27.90 10.95 2.53
CA GLU A 323 27.30 9.65 2.75
C GLU A 323 26.20 9.37 1.72
N LYS A 324 26.10 8.12 1.28
CA LYS A 324 24.95 7.64 0.51
C LYS A 324 23.80 7.31 1.47
N VAL A 325 22.62 7.86 1.19
CA VAL A 325 21.46 7.77 2.10
C VAL A 325 20.39 6.85 1.53
N ASP A 326 20.02 5.83 2.29
CA ASP A 326 18.91 4.94 1.98
C ASP A 326 17.69 5.32 2.83
N VAL A 327 16.61 5.76 2.18
CA VAL A 327 15.33 6.03 2.82
C VAL A 327 14.43 4.81 2.63
N ILE A 328 14.18 4.07 3.71
CA ILE A 328 13.44 2.82 3.69
C ILE A 328 12.06 3.03 4.29
N THR A 329 11.02 2.65 3.55
CA THR A 329 9.60 2.68 3.98
C THR A 329 8.98 1.28 3.88
N SER A 330 7.76 1.11 4.38
CA SER A 330 7.01 -0.15 4.26
C SER A 330 6.48 -0.39 2.84
N ASN A 331 6.24 0.68 2.06
CA ASN A 331 5.48 0.61 0.80
C ASN A 331 6.23 1.25 -0.39
N PRO A 332 6.36 0.54 -1.54
CA PRO A 332 7.00 1.10 -2.73
C PRO A 332 6.28 2.34 -3.29
N VAL A 333 4.96 2.47 -3.13
CA VAL A 333 4.23 3.66 -3.59
C VAL A 333 4.67 4.91 -2.82
N LEU A 334 4.78 4.80 -1.49
CA LEU A 334 5.25 5.89 -0.63
C LEU A 334 6.71 6.27 -0.94
N ALA A 335 7.56 5.27 -1.21
CA ALA A 335 8.93 5.50 -1.65
C ALA A 335 8.99 6.32 -2.95
N ALA A 336 8.17 5.96 -3.95
CA ALA A 336 8.11 6.66 -5.22
C ALA A 336 7.56 8.08 -5.09
N GLU A 337 6.51 8.25 -4.30
CA GLU A 337 5.92 9.56 -4.04
C GLU A 337 6.91 10.48 -3.31
N GLY A 338 7.57 9.99 -2.26
CA GLY A 338 8.57 10.75 -1.51
C GLY A 338 9.77 11.19 -2.36
N ALA A 339 10.32 10.30 -3.19
CA ALA A 339 11.40 10.63 -4.10
C ALA A 339 10.97 11.65 -5.18
N LYS A 340 9.75 11.52 -5.70
CA LYS A 340 9.21 12.42 -6.72
C LYS A 340 8.92 13.81 -6.14
N ASP A 341 8.26 13.87 -4.98
CA ASP A 341 7.89 15.11 -4.30
C ASP A 341 9.11 15.95 -3.93
N LYS A 342 10.18 15.31 -3.46
CA LYS A 342 11.40 16.00 -3.01
C LYS A 342 12.48 16.13 -4.07
N LYS A 343 12.21 15.75 -5.32
CA LYS A 343 13.19 15.79 -6.41
C LYS A 343 13.77 17.18 -6.63
N ASP A 344 12.92 18.19 -6.73
CA ASP A 344 13.37 19.57 -6.96
C ASP A 344 14.09 20.15 -5.74
N PHE A 345 13.68 19.74 -4.53
CA PHE A 345 14.36 20.09 -3.28
C PHE A 345 15.81 19.58 -3.24
N TYR A 346 16.03 18.27 -3.43
CA TYR A 346 17.39 17.70 -3.56
C TYR A 346 18.15 18.33 -4.73
N GLY A 347 17.41 18.60 -5.80
CA GLY A 347 17.84 19.30 -6.99
C GLY A 347 18.19 20.77 -6.79
N LEU A 348 18.10 21.37 -5.61
CA LEU A 348 18.72 22.66 -5.25
C LEU A 348 20.13 22.46 -4.66
N PHE A 349 20.34 21.39 -3.89
CA PHE A 349 21.62 21.04 -3.26
C PHE A 349 22.60 20.26 -4.17
N GLY A 350 22.20 19.97 -5.40
CA GLY A 350 23.03 19.26 -6.38
C GLY A 350 23.10 17.78 -6.08
N LEU A 351 22.06 17.26 -5.42
CA LEU A 351 21.96 15.87 -5.01
C LEU A 351 21.02 15.13 -5.95
N THR A 352 21.37 13.89 -6.25
CA THR A 352 20.57 12.98 -7.06
C THR A 352 19.68 12.12 -6.17
N VAL A 353 18.43 11.92 -6.60
CA VAL A 353 17.47 11.05 -5.92
C VAL A 353 16.85 10.06 -6.89
N SER A 354 16.63 8.82 -6.45
CA SER A 354 15.95 7.78 -7.23
C SER A 354 15.20 6.80 -6.32
N THR A 355 14.56 5.80 -6.92
CA THR A 355 13.85 4.72 -6.23
C THR A 355 14.36 3.37 -6.70
N ASN A 356 14.47 2.39 -5.80
CA ASN A 356 14.76 0.99 -6.18
C ASN A 356 13.50 0.17 -6.48
N ASN A 357 12.38 0.83 -6.73
CA ASN A 357 11.14 0.16 -7.12
C ASN A 357 11.34 -0.71 -8.35
N ILE A 358 10.67 -1.86 -8.34
CA ILE A 358 10.65 -2.78 -9.47
C ILE A 358 10.00 -2.06 -10.64
N ASP A 359 10.77 -1.82 -11.71
CA ASP A 359 10.20 -1.32 -12.96
C ASP A 359 9.28 -2.43 -13.53
N PRO A 360 8.00 -2.13 -13.81
CA PRO A 360 7.07 -3.11 -14.37
C PRO A 360 7.53 -3.75 -15.68
N ASN A 361 8.43 -3.08 -16.42
CA ASN A 361 9.02 -3.57 -17.66
C ASN A 361 10.35 -4.28 -17.46
N ASP A 362 10.87 -4.31 -16.23
CA ASP A 362 12.12 -4.96 -15.91
C ASP A 362 11.95 -6.47 -15.97
N LYS A 363 12.49 -7.09 -17.03
CA LYS A 363 12.49 -8.56 -17.24
C LYS A 363 13.48 -9.29 -16.31
N GLY A 364 13.79 -8.68 -15.16
CA GLY A 364 14.82 -9.08 -14.23
C GLY A 364 16.15 -8.48 -14.63
N ALA A 365 16.45 -7.26 -14.19
CA ALA A 365 17.73 -6.61 -14.42
C ALA A 365 18.87 -7.50 -13.91
N PHE A 366 19.52 -8.18 -14.84
CA PHE A 366 20.74 -8.94 -14.61
C PHE A 366 21.89 -7.93 -14.58
N GLY A 367 22.32 -7.52 -13.39
CA GLY A 367 23.48 -6.64 -13.24
C GLY A 367 23.25 -5.46 -12.28
N PRO A 368 24.20 -4.51 -12.27
CA PRO A 368 24.13 -3.32 -11.43
C PRO A 368 22.98 -2.41 -11.84
N LYS A 369 22.21 -1.95 -10.85
CA LYS A 369 21.12 -1.00 -11.05
C LYS A 369 21.62 0.44 -10.88
N ASP A 370 21.31 1.30 -11.84
CA ASP A 370 21.76 2.70 -11.83
C ASP A 370 21.18 3.52 -10.68
N CYS A 371 19.98 3.17 -10.17
CA CYS A 371 19.39 3.85 -9.02
C CYS A 371 20.27 3.79 -7.77
N TYR A 372 21.10 2.75 -7.61
CA TYR A 372 22.01 2.63 -6.47
C TYR A 372 23.18 3.62 -6.50
N LYS A 373 23.43 4.29 -7.63
CA LYS A 373 24.48 5.31 -7.78
C LYS A 373 24.06 6.69 -7.25
N THR A 374 22.76 6.94 -7.04
CA THR A 374 22.27 8.26 -6.59
C THR A 374 22.68 8.57 -5.16
N ASP A 375 22.64 9.83 -4.76
CA ASP A 375 23.01 10.26 -3.40
C ASP A 375 21.97 9.79 -2.39
N VAL A 376 20.70 10.01 -2.71
CA VAL A 376 19.55 9.55 -1.92
C VAL A 376 18.80 8.47 -2.70
N LEU A 377 18.50 7.36 -2.05
CA LEU A 377 17.75 6.24 -2.65
C LEU A 377 16.55 5.90 -1.77
N TYR A 378 15.34 6.07 -2.31
CA TYR A 378 14.11 5.66 -1.65
C TYR A 378 13.76 4.22 -2.05
N GLY A 379 13.13 3.48 -1.15
CA GLY A 379 12.67 2.14 -1.47
C GLY A 379 11.86 1.49 -0.36
N CYS A 380 11.12 0.43 -0.71
CA CYS A 380 10.58 -0.44 0.31
C CYS A 380 11.64 -1.43 0.81
N ILE A 381 11.53 -1.85 2.07
CA ILE A 381 12.48 -2.78 2.68
C ILE A 381 12.68 -4.06 1.88
N SER A 382 11.60 -4.61 1.30
CA SER A 382 11.65 -5.83 0.50
C SER A 382 12.53 -5.68 -0.74
N ASN A 383 12.44 -4.56 -1.47
CA ASN A 383 13.27 -4.32 -2.66
C ASN A 383 14.75 -4.23 -2.29
N PHE A 384 15.06 -3.50 -1.21
CA PHE A 384 16.42 -3.42 -0.68
C PHE A 384 16.98 -4.79 -0.29
N GLN A 385 16.19 -5.62 0.41
CA GLN A 385 16.56 -6.98 0.78
C GLN A 385 16.82 -7.87 -0.43
N PHE A 386 15.90 -7.89 -1.40
CA PHE A 386 16.08 -8.71 -2.60
C PHE A 386 17.28 -8.26 -3.42
N ASP A 387 17.49 -6.96 -3.58
CA ASP A 387 18.66 -6.45 -4.31
C ASP A 387 19.96 -6.75 -3.57
N TYR A 388 19.97 -6.71 -2.24
CA TYR A 388 21.10 -7.20 -1.45
C TYR A 388 21.35 -8.70 -1.59
N LEU A 389 20.29 -9.52 -1.56
CA LEU A 389 20.44 -10.96 -1.74
C LEU A 389 21.02 -11.29 -3.11
N ARG A 390 20.53 -10.63 -4.17
CA ARG A 390 21.07 -10.79 -5.54
C ARG A 390 22.51 -10.30 -5.68
N ASP A 391 22.84 -9.18 -5.01
CA ASP A 391 24.19 -8.62 -5.02
C ASP A 391 25.19 -9.53 -4.30
N SER A 392 24.86 -10.00 -3.10
CA SER A 392 25.79 -10.76 -2.23
C SER A 392 25.79 -12.27 -2.48
N PHE A 393 24.65 -12.88 -2.80
CA PHE A 393 24.56 -14.34 -2.97
C PHE A 393 24.58 -14.77 -4.44
N GLU A 394 23.93 -14.04 -5.34
CA GLU A 394 23.96 -14.36 -6.78
C GLU A 394 25.14 -13.69 -7.51
N GLY A 395 25.85 -12.75 -6.85
CA GLY A 395 27.00 -12.06 -7.43
C GLY A 395 26.63 -11.13 -8.59
N LEU A 396 25.35 -10.74 -8.71
CA LEU A 396 24.86 -9.91 -9.81
C LEU A 396 25.29 -8.45 -9.73
N LYS A 397 25.98 -8.05 -8.65
CA LYS A 397 26.39 -6.66 -8.38
C LYS A 397 25.21 -5.68 -8.43
N THR A 398 24.00 -6.13 -8.09
CA THR A 398 22.74 -5.38 -8.21
C THR A 398 22.78 -4.02 -7.53
N ARG A 399 23.50 -3.89 -6.42
CA ARG A 399 23.65 -2.63 -5.67
C ARG A 399 24.68 -1.68 -6.27
N ALA A 400 25.28 -2.02 -7.41
CA ALA A 400 26.26 -1.19 -8.11
C ALA A 400 27.43 -0.70 -7.23
N GLY A 401 27.82 -1.49 -6.22
CA GLY A 401 28.88 -1.13 -5.26
C GLY A 401 28.45 -0.14 -4.16
N ARG A 402 27.16 0.18 -4.01
CA ARG A 402 26.66 1.03 -2.93
C ARG A 402 26.87 0.35 -1.57
N GLU A 403 27.58 1.05 -0.68
CA GLU A 403 27.84 0.63 0.69
C GLU A 403 26.67 0.95 1.63
N PHE A 404 26.72 0.45 2.86
CA PHE A 404 25.69 0.66 3.88
C PHE A 404 26.04 1.86 4.78
N ASN A 405 26.04 3.08 4.23
CA ASN A 405 26.46 4.28 4.97
C ASN A 405 25.38 4.79 5.94
N SER A 406 24.34 5.44 5.42
CA SER A 406 23.27 6.05 6.22
C SER A 406 21.90 5.50 5.84
N VAL A 407 21.09 5.19 6.84
CA VAL A 407 19.69 4.77 6.65
C VAL A 407 18.77 5.66 7.45
N ILE A 408 17.62 6.01 6.85
CA ILE A 408 16.49 6.64 7.52
C ILE A 408 15.29 5.70 7.35
N LEU A 409 14.73 5.26 8.47
CA LEU A 409 13.60 4.34 8.48
C LEU A 409 12.28 5.11 8.67
N ASP A 410 11.41 5.05 7.68
CA ASP A 410 10.03 5.51 7.76
C ASP A 410 9.09 4.34 8.10
N GLU A 411 8.01 4.59 8.85
CA GLU A 411 7.05 3.55 9.30
C GLU A 411 7.71 2.36 10.02
N VAL A 412 8.56 2.68 11.00
CA VAL A 412 9.36 1.70 11.76
C VAL A 412 8.49 0.67 12.48
N ASP A 413 7.34 1.08 13.00
CA ASP A 413 6.33 0.23 13.62
C ASP A 413 5.83 -0.85 12.65
N SER A 414 5.43 -0.45 11.45
CA SER A 414 4.96 -1.38 10.42
C SER A 414 6.04 -2.37 9.97
N MET A 415 7.31 -1.97 9.94
CA MET A 415 8.42 -2.81 9.47
C MET A 415 9.03 -3.71 10.55
N LEU A 416 9.19 -3.21 11.77
CA LEU A 416 9.93 -3.89 12.84
C LEU A 416 9.03 -4.55 13.88
N ILE A 417 7.81 -4.05 14.07
CA ILE A 417 6.85 -4.62 15.03
C ILE A 417 5.87 -5.50 14.26
N ASP A 418 5.03 -4.93 13.39
CA ASP A 418 3.96 -5.66 12.72
C ASP A 418 4.52 -6.74 11.78
N ASN A 419 5.49 -6.36 10.95
CA ASN A 419 6.17 -7.27 10.03
C ASN A 419 7.57 -7.70 10.52
N GLY A 420 7.83 -7.65 11.84
CA GLY A 420 9.14 -8.00 12.39
C GLY A 420 9.59 -9.45 12.09
N GLY A 421 8.62 -10.36 11.93
CA GLY A 421 8.85 -11.76 11.54
C GLY A 421 9.02 -11.99 10.04
N HIS A 422 8.88 -10.96 9.21
CA HIS A 422 9.01 -11.08 7.76
C HIS A 422 10.46 -11.42 7.36
N ILE A 423 10.59 -12.37 6.43
CA ILE A 423 11.87 -12.82 5.89
C ILE A 423 11.78 -12.78 4.37
N ALA A 424 12.61 -11.97 3.74
CA ALA A 424 12.82 -12.01 2.29
C ALA A 424 13.62 -13.26 1.93
N LYS A 425 13.12 -14.03 0.96
CA LYS A 425 13.67 -15.32 0.54
C LYS A 425 13.90 -15.33 -0.96
N LEU A 426 15.15 -15.46 -1.38
CA LEU A 426 15.49 -15.71 -2.76
C LEU A 426 15.31 -17.21 -3.01
N SER A 427 14.42 -17.55 -3.94
CA SER A 427 14.15 -18.94 -4.30
C SER A 427 14.33 -19.11 -5.80
N GLY A 428 15.04 -20.15 -6.19
CA GLY A 428 15.36 -20.44 -7.58
C GLY A 428 15.27 -21.92 -7.90
N PRO A 429 15.17 -22.28 -9.19
CA PRO A 429 15.26 -23.66 -9.62
C PRO A 429 16.69 -24.17 -9.37
N LEU A 430 16.84 -25.32 -8.72
CA LEU A 430 18.13 -26.01 -8.65
C LEU A 430 18.24 -27.04 -9.79
N PRO A 431 19.44 -27.24 -10.37
CA PRO A 431 19.67 -28.29 -11.35
C PRO A 431 19.17 -29.65 -10.85
N GLY A 432 18.47 -30.38 -11.71
CA GLY A 432 17.92 -31.70 -11.37
C GLY A 432 16.57 -31.68 -10.66
N MET A 433 16.08 -30.54 -10.14
CA MET A 433 14.75 -30.46 -9.51
C MET A 433 13.62 -30.79 -10.50
N GLU A 434 13.83 -30.58 -11.79
CA GLU A 434 12.91 -31.02 -12.85
C GLU A 434 12.63 -32.53 -12.84
N SER A 435 13.55 -33.36 -12.33
CA SER A 435 13.35 -34.81 -12.19
C SER A 435 12.30 -35.16 -11.14
N LEU A 436 12.04 -34.28 -10.16
CA LEU A 436 11.01 -34.48 -9.15
C LEU A 436 9.60 -34.47 -9.74
N ARG A 437 9.42 -33.95 -10.97
CA ARG A 437 8.15 -34.05 -11.71
C ARG A 437 7.63 -35.48 -11.79
N TYR A 438 8.53 -36.46 -11.93
CA TYR A 438 8.15 -37.87 -12.00
C TYR A 438 7.56 -38.35 -10.67
N VAL A 439 8.07 -37.87 -9.54
CA VAL A 439 7.53 -38.16 -8.21
C VAL A 439 6.15 -37.55 -8.06
N TYR A 440 5.97 -36.27 -8.42
CA TYR A 440 4.65 -35.62 -8.33
C TYR A 440 3.61 -36.32 -9.20
N ILE A 441 3.95 -36.66 -10.45
CA ILE A 441 3.08 -37.41 -11.35
C ILE A 441 2.73 -38.78 -10.76
N LYS A 442 3.71 -39.50 -10.18
CA LYS A 442 3.48 -40.78 -9.53
C LYS A 442 2.54 -40.66 -8.33
N ILE A 443 2.79 -39.69 -7.43
CA ILE A 443 1.92 -39.39 -6.28
C ILE A 443 0.49 -39.11 -6.76
N TRP A 444 0.33 -38.24 -7.76
CA TRP A 444 -0.98 -37.86 -8.30
C TRP A 444 -1.74 -39.04 -8.92
N THR A 445 -1.02 -39.88 -9.67
CA THR A 445 -1.59 -41.07 -10.32
C THR A 445 -2.03 -42.11 -9.29
N GLU A 446 -1.20 -42.37 -8.28
CA GLU A 446 -1.53 -43.33 -7.21
C GLU A 446 -2.63 -42.80 -6.30
N LEU A 447 -2.70 -41.48 -6.09
CA LEU A 447 -3.82 -40.85 -5.39
C LEU A 447 -5.15 -41.07 -6.15
N ALA A 448 -5.16 -40.90 -7.47
CA ALA A 448 -6.35 -41.15 -8.29
C ALA A 448 -6.80 -42.63 -8.25
N LYS A 449 -5.88 -43.59 -8.30
CA LYS A 449 -6.20 -45.03 -8.17
C LYS A 449 -6.74 -45.37 -6.77
N ALA A 450 -6.12 -44.81 -5.74
CA ALA A 450 -6.54 -45.02 -4.37
C ALA A 450 -7.95 -44.47 -4.13
N GLU A 451 -8.25 -43.30 -4.70
CA GLU A 451 -9.59 -42.70 -4.70
C GLU A 451 -10.63 -43.58 -5.38
N GLU A 452 -10.37 -44.09 -6.59
CA GLU A 452 -11.31 -44.97 -7.29
C GLU A 452 -11.67 -46.21 -6.45
N THR A 453 -10.65 -46.80 -5.82
CA THR A 453 -10.85 -47.95 -4.93
C THR A 453 -11.65 -47.58 -3.67
N LEU A 454 -11.35 -46.42 -3.08
CA LEU A 454 -11.96 -45.97 -1.84
C LEU A 454 -13.36 -45.40 -2.03
N SER A 455 -13.69 -44.83 -3.19
CA SER A 455 -15.03 -44.34 -3.49
C SER A 455 -16.06 -45.48 -3.42
N ASN A 456 -15.70 -46.65 -3.97
CA ASN A 456 -16.55 -47.84 -3.92
C ASN A 456 -16.71 -48.37 -2.49
N ASP A 457 -15.62 -48.42 -1.72
CA ASP A 457 -15.64 -48.83 -0.31
C ASP A 457 -16.44 -47.86 0.56
N TYR A 458 -16.28 -46.55 0.33
CA TYR A 458 -16.95 -45.46 1.04
C TYR A 458 -18.47 -45.52 0.85
N SER A 459 -18.95 -45.63 -0.39
CA SER A 459 -20.38 -45.77 -0.68
C SER A 459 -20.98 -47.00 -0.01
N SER A 460 -20.28 -48.14 -0.07
CA SER A 460 -20.74 -49.37 0.58
C SER A 460 -20.87 -49.25 2.10
N LYS A 461 -19.94 -48.54 2.76
CA LYS A 461 -19.95 -48.31 4.21
C LYS A 461 -21.07 -47.36 4.64
N LEU A 462 -21.33 -46.31 3.85
CA LEU A 462 -22.45 -45.40 4.10
C LEU A 462 -23.80 -46.11 3.96
N GLU A 463 -24.01 -46.90 2.91
CA GLU A 463 -25.24 -47.67 2.73
C GLU A 463 -25.48 -48.68 3.84
N LYS A 464 -24.40 -49.31 4.35
CA LYS A 464 -24.48 -50.23 5.47
C LYS A 464 -24.87 -49.49 6.76
N LYS A 465 -24.22 -48.37 7.06
CA LYS A 465 -24.52 -47.56 8.24
C LYS A 465 -25.94 -46.98 8.20
N ALA A 466 -26.40 -46.53 7.03
CA ALA A 466 -27.76 -46.04 6.83
C ALA A 466 -28.81 -47.15 7.10
N ARG A 467 -28.55 -48.39 6.68
CA ARG A 467 -29.39 -49.55 7.01
C ARG A 467 -29.38 -49.87 8.50
N GLU A 468 -28.20 -49.91 9.13
CA GLU A 468 -28.06 -50.17 10.57
C GLU A 468 -28.81 -49.15 11.44
N ILE A 469 -28.78 -47.86 11.07
CA ILE A 469 -29.53 -46.81 11.77
C ILE A 469 -31.03 -46.96 11.55
N LYS A 470 -31.46 -47.27 10.31
CA LYS A 470 -32.87 -47.47 9.97
C LYS A 470 -33.49 -48.67 10.70
N ASP A 471 -32.71 -49.73 10.93
CA ASP A 471 -33.17 -50.94 11.62
C ASP A 471 -33.28 -50.76 13.16
N ARG A 472 -32.73 -49.67 13.72
CA ARG A 472 -32.66 -49.42 15.17
C ARG A 472 -33.81 -48.58 15.75
N ASP A 473 -34.80 -48.20 14.95
CA ASP A 473 -36.01 -47.43 15.34
C ASP A 473 -35.70 -46.26 16.31
N VAL A 474 -34.65 -45.50 15.99
CA VAL A 474 -34.19 -44.31 16.73
C VAL A 474 -34.89 -43.05 16.22
N SER A 475 -34.88 -41.98 17.03
CA SER A 475 -35.43 -40.69 16.60
C SER A 475 -34.68 -40.12 15.39
N GLU A 476 -35.38 -39.32 14.58
CA GLU A 476 -34.82 -38.74 13.36
C GLU A 476 -33.59 -37.86 13.63
N GLU A 477 -33.60 -37.11 14.74
CA GLU A 477 -32.49 -36.25 15.17
C GLU A 477 -31.25 -37.07 15.58
N GLU A 478 -31.44 -38.17 16.33
CA GLU A 478 -30.36 -39.07 16.74
C GLU A 478 -29.77 -39.82 15.53
N ALA A 479 -30.61 -40.25 14.60
CA ALA A 479 -30.20 -40.88 13.35
C ALA A 479 -29.33 -39.95 12.49
N GLN A 480 -29.73 -38.67 12.37
CA GLN A 480 -28.97 -37.67 11.62
C GLN A 480 -27.62 -37.38 12.28
N LEU A 481 -27.57 -37.23 13.60
CA LEU A 481 -26.34 -36.98 14.34
C LEU A 481 -25.36 -38.16 14.24
N GLU A 482 -25.83 -39.39 14.45
CA GLU A 482 -25.02 -40.61 14.35
C GLU A 482 -24.46 -40.79 12.92
N TYR A 483 -25.30 -40.54 11.90
CA TYR A 483 -24.88 -40.62 10.51
C TYR A 483 -23.84 -39.55 10.16
N HIS A 484 -24.02 -38.32 10.63
CA HIS A 484 -23.06 -37.23 10.39
C HIS A 484 -21.71 -37.47 11.08
N GLN A 485 -21.71 -37.95 12.33
CA GLN A 485 -20.48 -38.32 13.03
C GLN A 485 -19.72 -39.44 12.30
N PHE A 486 -20.44 -40.48 11.86
CA PHE A 486 -19.85 -41.55 11.06
C PHE A 486 -19.26 -41.05 9.75
N GLN A 487 -19.93 -40.13 9.06
CA GLN A 487 -19.39 -39.49 7.85
C GLN A 487 -18.06 -38.76 8.13
N GLN A 488 -17.99 -37.97 9.21
CA GLN A 488 -16.76 -37.26 9.57
C GLN A 488 -15.60 -38.21 9.89
N GLU A 489 -15.85 -39.28 10.64
CA GLU A 489 -14.86 -40.31 10.95
C GLU A 489 -14.40 -41.06 9.69
N LEU A 490 -15.34 -41.35 8.79
CA LEU A 490 -15.06 -42.03 7.54
C LEU A 490 -14.20 -41.15 6.62
N VAL A 491 -14.46 -39.83 6.55
CA VAL A 491 -13.60 -38.89 5.82
C VAL A 491 -12.19 -38.83 6.41
N LYS A 492 -12.08 -38.73 7.74
CA LYS A 492 -10.77 -38.69 8.42
C LYS A 492 -9.96 -39.96 8.17
N SER A 493 -10.59 -41.12 8.32
CA SER A 493 -9.94 -42.41 8.04
C SER A 493 -9.62 -42.60 6.56
N THR A 494 -10.45 -42.09 5.65
CA THR A 494 -10.20 -42.10 4.20
C THR A 494 -8.95 -41.29 3.85
N LYS A 495 -8.77 -40.10 4.44
CA LYS A 495 -7.56 -39.29 4.23
C LYS A 495 -6.28 -40.03 4.63
N GLU A 496 -6.28 -40.65 5.82
CA GLU A 496 -5.11 -41.43 6.26
C GLU A 496 -4.90 -42.68 5.40
N THR A 497 -5.98 -43.34 4.99
CA THR A 497 -5.90 -44.52 4.09
C THR A 497 -5.36 -44.15 2.72
N LEU A 498 -5.78 -43.00 2.15
CA LEU A 498 -5.22 -42.46 0.91
C LEU A 498 -3.72 -42.22 1.06
N LYS A 499 -3.31 -41.57 2.15
CA LYS A 499 -1.91 -41.28 2.44
C LYS A 499 -1.07 -42.55 2.51
N GLU A 500 -1.50 -43.54 3.29
CA GLU A 500 -0.78 -44.81 3.45
C GLU A 500 -0.72 -45.62 2.14
N ARG A 501 -1.79 -45.65 1.34
CA ARG A 501 -1.78 -46.31 0.02
C ARG A 501 -0.78 -45.67 -0.94
N VAL A 502 -0.76 -44.34 -1.00
CA VAL A 502 0.20 -43.61 -1.85
C VAL A 502 1.64 -43.85 -1.35
N LYS A 503 1.89 -43.83 -0.04
CA LYS A 503 3.20 -44.16 0.54
C LYS A 503 3.65 -45.59 0.19
N ALA A 504 2.74 -46.57 0.27
CA ALA A 504 3.03 -47.97 -0.03
C ALA A 504 3.49 -48.19 -1.49
N SER A 505 3.02 -47.35 -2.42
CA SER A 505 3.47 -47.37 -3.82
C SER A 505 4.93 -46.93 -4.04
N ASN A 506 5.58 -46.44 -2.98
CA ASN A 506 6.94 -45.93 -2.94
C ASN A 506 7.29 -44.92 -4.05
N PRO A 507 6.61 -43.75 -4.10
CA PRO A 507 6.74 -42.80 -5.20
C PRO A 507 8.14 -42.19 -5.38
N SER A 508 9.00 -42.29 -4.37
CA SER A 508 10.37 -41.75 -4.39
C SER A 508 11.40 -42.70 -5.02
N LYS A 509 11.06 -43.97 -5.26
CA LYS A 509 11.94 -44.94 -5.95
C LYS A 509 11.67 -44.94 -7.45
N ILE A 510 12.06 -43.87 -8.14
CA ILE A 510 12.01 -43.77 -9.60
C ILE A 510 13.44 -43.69 -10.13
N GLU A 511 13.80 -44.56 -11.08
CA GLU A 511 15.16 -44.65 -11.65
C GLU A 511 15.63 -43.33 -12.31
N LEU A 512 14.69 -42.49 -12.75
CA LEU A 512 14.94 -41.18 -13.34
C LEU A 512 15.35 -40.09 -12.34
N ILE A 513 15.29 -40.35 -11.03
CA ILE A 513 15.68 -39.38 -9.99
C ILE A 513 17.18 -39.53 -9.72
N PRO A 514 17.98 -38.46 -9.90
CA PRO A 514 19.39 -38.47 -9.55
C PRO A 514 19.62 -38.91 -8.11
N SER A 515 20.69 -39.71 -7.88
CA SER A 515 21.01 -40.28 -6.57
C SER A 515 21.05 -39.24 -5.44
N HIS A 516 21.57 -38.06 -5.70
CA HIS A 516 21.67 -36.95 -4.74
C HIS A 516 20.31 -36.33 -4.35
N LEU A 517 19.24 -36.56 -5.11
CA LEU A 517 17.89 -36.08 -4.80
C LEU A 517 16.99 -37.14 -4.15
N GLN A 518 17.44 -38.41 -4.07
CA GLN A 518 16.61 -39.49 -3.54
C GLN A 518 16.33 -39.33 -2.04
N GLU A 519 17.32 -38.94 -1.26
CA GLU A 519 17.15 -38.68 0.17
C GLU A 519 16.22 -37.48 0.42
N TYR A 520 16.41 -36.41 -0.35
CA TYR A 520 15.53 -35.24 -0.33
C TYR A 520 14.07 -35.62 -0.67
N ALA A 521 13.85 -36.38 -1.74
CA ALA A 521 12.52 -36.84 -2.14
C ALA A 521 11.88 -37.73 -1.06
N LYS A 522 12.67 -38.57 -0.38
CA LYS A 522 12.19 -39.41 0.72
C LYS A 522 11.76 -38.58 1.93
N ASP A 523 12.54 -37.56 2.32
CA ASP A 523 12.21 -36.65 3.43
C ASP A 523 10.93 -35.84 3.15
N LYS A 524 10.76 -35.36 1.92
CA LYS A 524 9.60 -34.52 1.54
C LYS A 524 8.33 -35.29 1.20
N LEU A 525 8.43 -36.60 0.99
CA LEU A 525 7.34 -37.44 0.50
C LEU A 525 6.04 -37.27 1.30
N ASP A 526 6.13 -37.30 2.63
CA ASP A 526 4.97 -37.18 3.51
C ASP A 526 4.21 -35.86 3.28
N ARG A 527 4.94 -34.75 3.21
CA ARG A 527 4.38 -33.42 2.96
C ARG A 527 3.84 -33.29 1.55
N TRP A 528 4.52 -33.87 0.56
CA TRP A 528 4.04 -33.89 -0.82
C TRP A 528 2.72 -34.63 -0.96
N ILE A 529 2.56 -35.78 -0.29
CA ILE A 529 1.29 -36.53 -0.30
C ILE A 529 0.18 -35.70 0.38
N ASP A 530 0.46 -35.09 1.53
CA ASP A 530 -0.50 -34.21 2.20
C ASP A 530 -0.93 -33.03 1.31
N ASN A 531 0.02 -32.42 0.61
CA ASN A 531 -0.24 -31.32 -0.31
C ASN A 531 -0.93 -31.76 -1.61
N ALA A 532 -0.71 -32.98 -2.09
CA ALA A 532 -1.46 -33.55 -3.22
C ALA A 532 -2.94 -33.72 -2.87
N ILE A 533 -3.21 -34.28 -1.69
CA ILE A 533 -4.57 -34.42 -1.14
C ILE A 533 -5.19 -33.02 -0.98
N TYR A 534 -4.46 -32.08 -0.38
CA TYR A 534 -4.94 -30.71 -0.19
C TYR A 534 -5.22 -30.00 -1.53
N ALA A 535 -4.33 -30.10 -2.51
CA ALA A 535 -4.50 -29.52 -3.84
C ALA A 535 -5.77 -30.05 -4.52
N LYS A 536 -5.99 -31.37 -4.43
CA LYS A 536 -7.15 -32.02 -5.05
C LYS A 536 -8.46 -31.60 -4.39
N TYR A 537 -8.55 -31.67 -3.06
CA TYR A 537 -9.81 -31.59 -2.33
C TYR A 537 -10.09 -30.28 -1.60
N SER A 538 -9.10 -29.42 -1.38
CA SER A 538 -9.24 -28.23 -0.51
C SER A 538 -8.70 -26.94 -1.14
N CYS A 539 -7.92 -27.03 -2.21
CA CYS A 539 -7.43 -25.89 -2.97
C CYS A 539 -8.31 -25.65 -4.20
N HIS A 540 -9.06 -24.55 -4.19
CA HIS A 540 -10.10 -24.26 -5.19
C HIS A 540 -9.73 -23.03 -6.03
N GLU A 541 -10.07 -23.11 -7.31
CA GLU A 541 -9.95 -21.98 -8.23
C GLU A 541 -10.93 -20.87 -7.84
N ASN A 542 -10.56 -19.61 -8.07
CA ASN A 542 -11.27 -18.39 -7.66
C ASN A 542 -11.42 -18.19 -6.15
N LYS A 543 -10.77 -19.03 -5.35
CA LYS A 543 -10.56 -18.82 -3.91
C LYS A 543 -9.06 -18.72 -3.63
N GLN A 544 -8.37 -19.85 -3.49
CA GLN A 544 -6.95 -19.85 -3.15
C GLN A 544 -6.03 -19.52 -4.33
N TYR A 545 -6.48 -19.73 -5.57
CA TYR A 545 -5.74 -19.36 -6.77
C TYR A 545 -6.69 -19.02 -7.91
N VAL A 546 -6.14 -18.41 -8.96
CA VAL A 546 -6.79 -18.21 -10.25
C VAL A 546 -5.87 -18.68 -11.37
N ILE A 547 -6.45 -19.11 -12.49
CA ILE A 547 -5.70 -19.45 -13.69
C ILE A 547 -5.60 -18.20 -14.58
N LYS A 548 -4.40 -17.85 -15.03
CA LYS A 548 -4.17 -16.68 -15.89
C LYS A 548 -3.29 -17.04 -17.09
N GLN A 549 -3.47 -16.31 -18.18
CA GLN A 549 -2.54 -16.31 -19.31
C GLN A 549 -1.39 -15.34 -19.02
N LYS A 550 -0.15 -15.82 -19.10
CA LYS A 550 1.07 -15.03 -18.97
C LYS A 550 2.04 -15.43 -20.07
N ASP A 551 2.45 -14.48 -20.89
CA ASP A 551 3.40 -14.69 -22.00
C ASP A 551 3.01 -15.83 -22.97
N GLY A 552 1.69 -16.06 -23.15
CA GLY A 552 1.15 -17.13 -24.00
C GLY A 552 1.03 -18.49 -23.31
N GLU A 553 1.40 -18.59 -22.03
CA GLU A 553 1.28 -19.80 -21.21
C GLU A 553 0.20 -19.65 -20.13
N THR A 554 -0.53 -20.75 -19.89
CA THR A 554 -1.52 -20.84 -18.81
C THR A 554 -0.81 -21.14 -17.48
N VAL A 555 -0.90 -20.22 -16.52
CA VAL A 555 -0.21 -20.30 -15.21
C VAL A 555 -1.18 -20.22 -14.03
N VAL A 556 -0.82 -20.89 -12.93
CA VAL A 556 -1.52 -20.80 -11.65
C VAL A 556 -1.02 -19.59 -10.88
N VAL A 557 -1.91 -18.71 -10.43
CA VAL A 557 -1.58 -17.53 -9.63
C VAL A 557 -2.27 -17.60 -8.28
N PRO A 558 -1.53 -17.74 -7.16
CA PRO A 558 -2.11 -17.70 -5.81
C PRO A 558 -2.86 -16.40 -5.53
N VAL A 559 -3.87 -16.49 -4.68
CA VAL A 559 -4.67 -15.35 -4.21
C VAL A 559 -4.65 -15.34 -2.69
N ASP A 560 -4.37 -14.18 -2.11
CA ASP A 560 -4.50 -13.96 -0.67
C ASP A 560 -5.97 -13.73 -0.30
N TYR A 561 -6.78 -14.78 -0.44
CA TYR A 561 -8.22 -14.72 -0.22
C TYR A 561 -8.62 -14.37 1.22
N ALA A 562 -7.80 -14.79 2.20
CA ALA A 562 -8.13 -14.62 3.61
C ALA A 562 -8.07 -13.16 4.08
N ASN A 563 -7.23 -12.33 3.45
CA ASN A 563 -6.99 -10.96 3.91
C ASN A 563 -7.35 -9.90 2.87
N THR A 564 -6.82 -10.00 1.64
CA THR A 564 -6.81 -8.87 0.70
C THR A 564 -7.52 -9.15 -0.62
N GLY A 565 -7.70 -10.41 -1.01
CA GLY A 565 -8.19 -10.82 -2.33
C GLY A 565 -7.21 -10.51 -3.47
N VAL A 566 -5.98 -10.04 -3.17
CA VAL A 566 -4.99 -9.64 -4.17
C VAL A 566 -4.31 -10.87 -4.78
N THR A 567 -4.13 -10.86 -6.10
CA THR A 567 -3.39 -11.92 -6.80
C THR A 567 -1.89 -11.78 -6.62
N LEU A 568 -1.23 -12.83 -6.14
CA LEU A 568 0.20 -12.86 -5.85
C LEU A 568 1.00 -13.35 -7.06
N LYS A 569 1.16 -12.47 -8.06
CA LYS A 569 1.70 -12.79 -9.40
C LYS A 569 3.11 -13.42 -9.42
N ASN A 570 3.89 -13.20 -8.37
CA ASN A 570 5.28 -13.66 -8.25
C ASN A 570 5.44 -14.74 -7.16
N THR A 571 4.33 -15.29 -6.65
CA THR A 571 4.36 -16.30 -5.58
C THR A 571 4.14 -17.69 -6.14
N ILE A 572 5.01 -18.62 -5.74
CA ILE A 572 4.90 -20.05 -6.00
C ILE A 572 4.75 -20.74 -4.65
N TRP A 573 3.80 -21.65 -4.52
CA TRP A 573 3.65 -22.43 -3.28
C TRP A 573 4.73 -23.50 -3.17
N SER A 574 5.28 -23.65 -1.96
CA SER A 574 6.34 -24.62 -1.66
C SER A 574 5.80 -26.03 -1.43
N HIS A 575 6.72 -26.99 -1.28
CA HIS A 575 6.42 -28.38 -0.91
C HIS A 575 5.48 -29.06 -1.90
N GLY A 576 5.71 -28.86 -3.20
CA GLY A 576 4.95 -29.51 -4.27
C GLY A 576 3.50 -29.01 -4.43
N LEU A 577 2.97 -28.16 -3.54
CA LEU A 577 1.56 -27.72 -3.61
C LEU A 577 1.24 -27.04 -4.94
N HIS A 578 2.13 -26.15 -5.41
CA HIS A 578 1.95 -25.49 -6.70
C HIS A 578 1.92 -26.49 -7.86
N GLN A 579 2.83 -27.48 -7.84
CA GLN A 579 2.92 -28.55 -8.84
C GLN A 579 1.65 -29.43 -8.86
N PHE A 580 1.08 -29.75 -7.69
CA PHE A 580 -0.17 -30.51 -7.64
C PHE A 580 -1.38 -29.71 -8.12
N VAL A 581 -1.41 -28.40 -7.92
CA VAL A 581 -2.45 -27.54 -8.51
C VAL A 581 -2.28 -27.41 -10.02
N GLN A 582 -1.04 -27.35 -10.53
CA GLN A 582 -0.77 -27.45 -11.97
C GLN A 582 -1.27 -28.79 -12.54
N LEU A 583 -0.98 -29.91 -11.86
CA LEU A 583 -1.49 -31.23 -12.24
C LEU A 583 -3.02 -31.32 -12.21
N LYS A 584 -3.68 -30.71 -11.22
CA LYS A 584 -5.15 -30.63 -11.14
C LYS A 584 -5.77 -30.01 -12.39
N HIS A 585 -5.06 -29.07 -13.03
CA HIS A 585 -5.52 -28.37 -14.23
C HIS A 585 -4.82 -28.81 -15.52
N ASN A 586 -4.07 -29.92 -15.48
CA ASN A 586 -3.30 -30.44 -16.62
C ASN A 586 -2.36 -29.40 -17.25
N LEU A 587 -1.76 -28.55 -16.40
CA LEU A 587 -0.83 -27.51 -16.81
C LEU A 587 0.61 -28.01 -16.85
N HIS A 588 1.49 -27.24 -17.49
CA HIS A 588 2.93 -27.52 -17.47
C HIS A 588 3.46 -27.48 -16.03
N LEU A 589 4.19 -28.53 -15.66
CA LEU A 589 4.79 -28.68 -14.34
C LEU A 589 6.06 -27.85 -14.24
N THR A 590 6.04 -26.82 -13.40
CA THR A 590 7.26 -26.07 -13.08
C THR A 590 8.09 -26.79 -12.03
N SER A 591 9.42 -26.71 -12.14
CA SER A 591 10.32 -27.25 -11.12
C SER A 591 10.09 -26.59 -9.75
N GLU A 592 10.19 -27.37 -8.68
CA GLU A 592 10.15 -26.81 -7.32
C GLU A 592 11.37 -25.89 -7.11
N SER A 593 11.10 -24.66 -6.68
CA SER A 593 12.14 -23.70 -6.33
C SER A 593 12.50 -23.85 -4.85
N LEU A 594 13.81 -23.88 -4.57
CA LEU A 594 14.32 -23.91 -3.21
C LEU A 594 14.83 -22.54 -2.81
N THR A 595 14.60 -22.18 -1.54
CA THR A 595 15.18 -20.98 -0.95
C THR A 595 16.69 -21.19 -0.80
N SER A 596 17.48 -20.43 -1.55
CA SER A 596 18.94 -20.47 -1.51
C SER A 596 19.50 -19.54 -0.44
N SER A 597 18.90 -18.36 -0.30
CA SER A 597 19.33 -17.32 0.62
C SER A 597 18.15 -16.54 1.17
N PHE A 598 18.29 -16.03 2.38
CA PHE A 598 17.23 -15.26 3.03
C PHE A 598 17.81 -14.21 3.97
N ILE A 599 17.04 -13.15 4.23
CA ILE A 599 17.38 -12.13 5.21
C ILE A 599 16.09 -11.58 5.85
N SER A 600 16.13 -11.33 7.17
CA SER A 600 15.02 -10.68 7.88
C SER A 600 15.12 -9.15 7.79
N ASN A 601 14.04 -8.45 8.13
CA ASN A 601 14.03 -6.98 8.21
C ASN A 601 15.15 -6.47 9.13
N LEU A 602 15.22 -7.01 10.35
CA LEU A 602 16.26 -6.67 11.31
C LEU A 602 17.67 -7.06 10.83
N GLY A 603 17.81 -8.21 10.17
CA GLY A 603 19.08 -8.68 9.64
C GLY A 603 19.64 -7.76 8.55
N TYR A 604 18.76 -7.20 7.71
CA TYR A 604 19.13 -6.22 6.70
C TYR A 604 19.48 -4.86 7.32
N ILE A 605 18.64 -4.37 8.22
CA ILE A 605 18.82 -3.06 8.87
C ILE A 605 20.12 -3.02 9.70
N ARG A 606 20.52 -4.14 10.32
CA ARG A 606 21.81 -4.27 11.05
C ARG A 606 23.05 -4.22 10.16
N LYS A 607 22.91 -4.12 8.83
CA LYS A 607 24.02 -3.91 7.92
C LYS A 607 24.52 -2.47 7.88
N TYR A 608 23.70 -1.52 8.34
CA TYR A 608 24.10 -0.13 8.48
C TYR A 608 24.80 0.06 9.83
N ASP A 609 25.99 0.68 9.81
CA ASP A 609 26.78 0.91 11.02
C ASP A 609 26.08 1.90 11.98
N ILE A 610 25.25 2.80 11.43
CA ILE A 610 24.46 3.77 12.18
C ILE A 610 23.01 3.74 11.66
N LEU A 611 22.07 3.44 12.56
CA LEU A 611 20.65 3.72 12.36
C LEU A 611 20.45 5.18 12.71
N ASN A 612 20.08 6.06 11.78
CA ASN A 612 19.74 7.45 12.12
C ASN A 612 18.23 7.62 12.27
#